data_AF-A0A1W9WJ66-F1
#
_entry.id   AF-A0A1W9WJ66-F1
#
_cell.length_a   1.000
_cell.length_b   1.000
_cell.length_c   1.000
_cell.angle_alpha   90.00
_cell.angle_beta   90.00
_cell.angle_gamma   90.00
#
_symmetry.space_group_name_H-M   'P 1'
#
loop_
_entity.id
_entity.type
_entity.pdbx_description
1 polymer ?
#
loop_
_entity_poly.entity_id
_entity_poly.type
_entity_poly.pdbx_seq_one_letter_code
_entity_poly.pdbx_strand_id
1 'polypeptide(L)' 'MLGYVYDGETKNARTDIDRQIQKKAEGLKLKEPKRLAPSPILPDQPIDETNHDLGNRSFTIFHLLLDV' A
#
# COMPACT_ATOMS: atom_id res chain seq x y z
N MET A 1 5.15 -2.87 4.92
CA MET A 1 6.27 -2.47 4.06
C MET A 1 6.71 -1.08 4.48
N LEU A 2 8.02 -0.89 4.67
CA LEU A 2 8.61 0.40 5.01
C LEU A 2 9.43 0.86 3.80
N GLY A 3 9.13 2.06 3.31
CA GLY A 3 9.86 2.68 2.19
C GLY A 3 10.44 4.02 2.61
N TYR A 4 11.73 4.23 2.37
CA TYR A 4 12.38 5.52 2.54
C TYR A 4 12.39 6.26 1.21
N VAL A 5 11.92 7.51 1.21
CA VAL A 5 11.75 8.36 0.02
C VAL A 5 12.80 9.46 0.08
N TYR A 6 13.89 9.24 -0.66
CA TYR A 6 15.11 10.05 -0.55
C TYR A 6 14.93 11.51 -1.00
N ASP A 7 14.08 11.77 -1.99
CA ASP A 7 13.78 13.11 -2.47
C ASP A 7 12.70 13.83 -1.64
N GLY A 8 12.16 13.16 -0.60
CA GLY A 8 11.06 13.67 0.22
C GLY A 8 9.69 13.67 -0.47
N GLU A 9 9.60 13.27 -1.75
CA GLU A 9 8.37 13.34 -2.56
C GLU A 9 7.45 12.13 -2.29
N THR A 10 7.08 11.94 -1.04
CA THR A 10 6.31 10.78 -0.54
C THR A 10 4.97 10.60 -1.26
N LYS A 11 4.31 11.68 -1.68
CA LYS A 11 3.05 11.62 -2.45
C LYS A 11 3.26 11.04 -3.86
N ASN A 12 4.34 11.43 -4.53
CA ASN A 12 4.67 10.90 -5.86
C ASN A 12 5.07 9.44 -5.75
N ALA A 13 5.92 9.10 -4.78
CA ALA A 13 6.29 7.72 -4.47
C ALA A 13 5.05 6.85 -4.18
N ARG A 14 4.12 7.32 -3.34
CA ARG A 14 2.85 6.64 -3.06
C ARG A 14 2.06 6.38 -4.33
N THR A 15 1.93 7.39 -5.20
CA THR A 15 1.16 7.29 -6.45
C THR A 15 1.76 6.26 -7.41
N ASP A 16 3.09 6.25 -7.55
CA ASP A 16 3.75 5.29 -8.42
C ASP A 16 3.70 3.87 -7.86
N ILE A 17 3.85 3.70 -6.54
CA ILE A 17 3.68 2.40 -5.88
C ILE A 17 2.25 1.89 -6.06
N ASP A 18 1.24 2.73 -5.84
CA ASP A 18 -0.17 2.37 -6.04
C ASP A 18 -0.42 1.87 -7.46
N ARG A 19 0.12 2.58 -8.47
CA ARG A 19 0.04 2.18 -9.87
C ARG A 19 0.68 0.80 -10.11
N GLN A 20 1.82 0.50 -9.50
CA GLN A 20 2.47 -0.81 -9.65
C GLN A 20 1.69 -1.92 -8.94
N ILE A 21 1.14 -1.67 -7.76
CA ILE A 21 0.28 -2.60 -7.03
C ILE A 21 -0.96 -2.95 -7.85
N GLN A 22 -1.63 -1.95 -8.41
CA GLN A 22 -2.80 -2.16 -9.28
C GLN A 22 -2.44 -3.01 -10.51
N LYS A 23 -1.32 -2.69 -11.19
CA LYS A 23 -0.83 -3.48 -12.34
C LYS A 23 -0.53 -4.94 -11.99
N LYS A 24 -0.17 -5.22 -10.74
CA LYS A 24 0.16 -6.56 -10.25
C LYS A 24 -0.95 -7.16 -9.40
N ALA A 25 -2.16 -6.60 -9.43
CA ALA A 25 -3.21 -6.91 -8.47
C ALA A 25 -3.57 -8.40 -8.41
N GLU A 26 -3.65 -9.05 -9.58
CA GLU A 26 -3.96 -10.48 -9.68
C GLU A 26 -2.84 -11.37 -9.12
N GLY A 27 -1.57 -11.06 -9.46
CA GLY A 27 -0.42 -11.82 -8.99
C GLY A 27 -0.19 -11.66 -7.49
N LEU A 28 -0.48 -10.47 -6.96
CA LEU A 28 -0.43 -10.16 -5.54
C LEU A 28 -1.69 -10.63 -4.78
N LYS A 29 -2.68 -11.19 -5.48
CA LYS A 29 -3.95 -11.66 -4.89
C LYS A 29 -4.66 -10.58 -4.06
N LEU A 30 -4.68 -9.34 -4.56
CA LEU A 30 -5.37 -8.25 -3.87
C LEU A 30 -6.88 -8.47 -3.85
N LYS A 31 -7.47 -8.20 -2.70
CA LYS A 31 -8.90 -8.00 -2.52
C LYS A 31 -9.28 -6.58 -2.93
N GLU A 32 -10.55 -6.36 -3.26
CA GLU A 32 -11.08 -5.01 -3.48
C GLU A 32 -10.72 -4.09 -2.31
N PRO A 33 -10.26 -2.84 -2.57
CA PRO A 33 -10.33 -2.12 -3.86
C PRO A 33 -9.12 -2.31 -4.81
N LYS A 34 -8.22 -3.28 -4.56
CA LYS A 34 -7.04 -3.58 -5.40
C LYS A 34 -6.06 -2.41 -5.57
N ARG A 35 -5.98 -1.53 -4.58
CA ARG A 35 -5.14 -0.33 -4.55
C ARG A 35 -4.63 -0.07 -3.14
N LEU A 36 -3.68 0.86 -2.98
CA LEU A 36 -3.36 1.46 -1.68
C LEU A 36 -4.56 2.26 -1.18
N ALA A 37 -5.08 1.87 -0.02
CA ALA A 37 -6.15 2.56 0.67
C ALA A 37 -5.63 3.12 2.00
N PRO A 38 -6.05 4.33 2.43
CA PRO A 38 -5.71 4.82 3.76
C PRO A 38 -6.14 3.82 4.85
N SER A 39 -5.29 3.61 5.86
CA SER A 39 -5.61 2.64 6.91
C SER A 39 -6.71 3.16 7.84
N PRO A 40 -7.80 2.40 8.07
CA PRO A 40 -8.85 2.81 8.98
C PRO A 40 -8.46 2.68 10.46
N ILE A 41 -7.36 1.97 10.77
CA ILE A 41 -6.87 1.77 12.14
C ILE A 41 -6.10 3.00 12.62
N LEU A 42 -5.37 3.66 11.72
CA LEU A 42 -4.55 4.84 11.99
C LEU A 42 -4.93 5.97 11.03
N PRO A 43 -6.16 6.53 11.14
CA PRO A 43 -6.71 7.46 10.15
C PRO A 43 -5.93 8.78 10.05
N ASP A 44 -5.25 9.17 11.12
CA ASP A 44 -4.48 10.42 11.18
C ASP A 44 -3.00 10.24 10.80
N GLN A 45 -2.58 9.02 10.47
CA GLN A 45 -1.21 8.74 10.03
C GLN A 45 -1.14 8.50 8.52
N PRO A 46 -0.03 8.86 7.86
CA PRO A 46 0.18 8.62 6.43
C PRO A 46 0.53 7.15 6.18
N ILE A 47 -0.36 6.24 6.60
CA ILE A 47 -0.23 4.80 6.46
C ILE A 47 -1.33 4.31 5.53
N ASP A 48 -0.92 3.71 4.43
CA ASP A 48 -1.83 3.00 3.55
C ASP A 48 -1.81 1.51 3.85
N GLU A 49 -2.80 0.79 3.34
CA GLU A 49 -2.88 -0.65 3.41
C GLU A 49 -3.28 -1.28 2.07
N THR A 50 -2.85 -2.52 1.90
CA THR A 50 -3.37 -3.43 0.89
C THR A 50 -3.89 -4.69 1.55
N ASN A 51 -5.05 -5.14 1.09
CA ASN A 51 -5.67 -6.37 1.56
C ASN A 51 -5.46 -7.48 0.53
N HIS A 52 -5.00 -8.64 0.98
CA HIS A 52 -4.64 -9.78 0.15
C HIS A 52 -5.45 -11.01 0.57
N ASP A 53 -5.86 -11.82 -0.39
CA ASP A 53 -6.60 -13.05 -0.15
C ASP A 53 -6.01 -14.21 -0.96
N LEU A 54 -5.33 -15.13 -0.27
CA LEU A 54 -4.74 -16.33 -0.87
C LEU A 54 -5.75 -17.50 -0.99
N GLY A 55 -7.03 -17.27 -0.67
CA GLY A 55 -8.11 -18.26 -0.73
C GLY A 55 -8.26 -19.10 0.54
N ASN A 56 -7.16 -19.40 1.24
CA ASN A 56 -7.19 -20.07 2.56
C ASN A 56 -6.89 -19.11 3.72
N ARG A 57 -6.33 -17.94 3.42
CA ARG A 57 -5.92 -16.93 4.40
C ARG A 57 -5.91 -15.56 3.74
N SER A 58 -6.49 -14.60 4.42
CA SER A 58 -6.35 -13.19 4.08
C SER A 58 -5.38 -12.50 5.04
N PHE A 59 -4.73 -11.45 4.56
CA PHE A 59 -3.85 -10.62 5.37
C PHE A 59 -3.78 -9.19 4.83
N THR A 60 -3.38 -8.27 5.71
CA THR A 60 -3.22 -6.85 5.40
C THR A 60 -1.75 -6.49 5.47
N ILE A 61 -1.26 -5.76 4.48
CA ILE A 61 0.07 -5.13 4.54
C ILE A 61 -0.14 -3.64 4.74
N PHE A 62 0.43 -3.09 5.81
CA PHE A 62 0.53 -1.64 6.02
C PHE A 62 1.76 -1.10 5.31
N HIS A 63 1.63 0.03 4.62
CA HIS A 63 2.68 0.70 3.86
C HIS A 63 2.96 2.05 4.50
N LEU A 64 4.18 2.21 5.02
CA LEU A 64 4.68 3.44 5.60
C LEU A 64 5.79 3.98 4.70
N LEU A 65 5.61 5.20 4.21
CA LEU A 65 6.61 5.93 3.44
C LEU A 65 7.15 7.08 4.29
N LEU A 66 8.46 7.07 4.54
CA LEU A 66 9.15 8.10 5.32
C LEU A 66 10.05 8.90 4.40
N ASP A 67 10.02 10.23 4.52
CA ASP A 67 11.09 11.08 4.01
C ASP A 67 12.36 10.91 4.87
N VAL A 68 13.50 11.28 4.31
CA VAL A 68 14.82 11.20 4.94
C VAL A 68 15.43 12.58 5.08
#